data_AF-A0A1X0QF06-F1
#
_entry.id   AF-A0A1X0QF06-F1
#
_cell.length_a   1.000
_cell.length_b   1.000
_cell.length_c   1.000
_cell.angle_alpha   90.00
_cell.angle_beta   90.00
_cell.angle_gamma   90.00
#
_symmetry.space_group_name_H-M   'P 1'
#
loop_
_entity.id
_entity.type
_entity.pdbx_description
1 polymer ?
#
loop_
_entity_poly.entity_id
_entity_poly.type
_entity_poly.pdbx_seq_one_letter_code
_entity_poly.pdbx_strand_id
1 'polypeptide(L)'
;MKLKLFKKIFKEVLLIMAQNKDTILANLLSFVNDPVLITKSGRSQSTTTIMNNLNERLSNLDEDYKLEQKVDELINEATSDKNLSEMFIGWASYI
;
A
#
# COMPACT_ATOMS: atom_id res chain seq x y z
N MET A 1 2.54 6.42 -23.76
CA MET A 1 2.84 7.74 -23.13
C MET A 1 2.25 7.87 -21.73
N LYS A 2 0.97 7.49 -21.50
CA LYS A 2 0.30 7.59 -20.19
C LYS A 2 0.98 6.79 -19.05
N LEU A 3 1.43 5.56 -19.31
CA LEU A 3 2.06 4.71 -18.28
C LEU A 3 3.40 5.26 -17.76
N LYS A 4 4.23 5.84 -18.64
CA LYS A 4 5.50 6.45 -18.24
C LYS A 4 5.29 7.66 -17.32
N LEU A 5 4.28 8.47 -17.62
CA LEU A 5 3.89 9.60 -16.79
C LEU A 5 3.34 9.13 -15.43
N PHE A 6 2.45 8.12 -15.44
CA PHE A 6 1.94 7.51 -14.23
C PHE A 6 3.07 6.98 -13.34
N LYS A 7 3.99 6.19 -13.90
CA LYS A 7 5.13 5.62 -13.17
C LYS A 7 5.97 6.72 -12.50
N LYS A 8 6.25 7.81 -13.22
CA LYS A 8 6.99 8.95 -12.68
C LYS A 8 6.27 9.59 -11.48
N ILE A 9 4.99 9.92 -11.62
CA ILE A 9 4.21 10.54 -10.55
C ILE A 9 4.09 9.60 -9.35
N PHE A 10 3.85 8.31 -9.62
CA PHE A 10 3.70 7.31 -8.58
C PHE A 10 4.98 7.15 -7.75
N LYS A 11 6.15 7.18 -8.40
CA LYS A 11 7.46 7.22 -7.73
C LYS A 11 7.60 8.43 -6.82
N GLU A 12 7.30 9.63 -7.33
CA GLU A 12 7.40 10.87 -6.55
C GLU A 12 6.47 10.85 -5.32
N VAL A 13 5.23 10.39 -5.49
CA VAL A 13 4.27 10.25 -4.38
C VAL A 13 4.76 9.23 -3.35
N LEU A 14 5.24 8.07 -3.80
CA LEU A 14 5.70 7.01 -2.91
C LEU A 14 6.94 7.46 -2.11
N LEU A 15 7.84 8.23 -2.71
CA LEU A 15 8.98 8.84 -2.02
C LEU A 15 8.51 9.80 -0.91
N ILE A 16 7.57 10.69 -1.20
CA ILE A 16 7.02 11.63 -0.21
C ILE A 16 6.37 10.87 0.95
N MET A 17 5.64 9.79 0.65
CA MET A 17 5.02 8.95 1.68
C MET A 17 6.06 8.24 2.55
N ALA A 18 7.13 7.71 1.96
CA ALA A 18 8.22 7.07 2.70
C ALA A 18 8.96 8.05 3.62
N GLN A 19 9.23 9.27 3.13
CA GLN A 19 9.85 10.34 3.92
C GLN A 19 8.99 10.78 5.11
N ASN A 20 7.66 10.74 4.95
CA ASN A 20 6.71 11.15 5.99
C ASN A 20 6.07 9.95 6.73
N LYS A 21 6.73 8.78 6.73
CA LYS A 21 6.17 7.54 7.30
C LYS A 21 5.72 7.72 8.75
N ASP A 22 6.51 8.39 9.60
CA ASP A 22 6.22 8.51 11.03
C ASP A 22 4.95 9.32 11.28
N THR A 23 4.72 10.37 10.48
CA THR A 23 3.50 11.17 10.52
C THR A 23 2.27 10.36 10.08
N ILE A 24 2.41 9.56 9.03
CA ILE A 24 1.34 8.68 8.53
C ILE A 24 0.99 7.64 9.60
N LEU A 25 2.00 7.01 10.18
CA LEU A 25 1.86 5.99 11.22
C LEU A 25 1.23 6.56 12.48
N ALA A 26 1.68 7.72 12.95
CA ALA A 26 1.12 8.42 14.11
C ALA A 26 -0.39 8.70 13.93
N ASN A 27 -0.79 9.14 12.73
CA ASN A 27 -2.20 9.42 12.43
C ASN A 27 -3.04 8.14 12.33
N LEU A 28 -2.49 7.03 11.83
CA LEU A 28 -3.21 5.77 11.71
C LEU A 28 -3.31 5.00 13.03
N LEU A 29 -2.36 5.21 13.97
CA LEU A 29 -2.33 4.53 15.27
C LEU A 29 -3.62 4.73 16.08
N SER A 30 -4.26 5.89 15.97
CA SER A 30 -5.54 6.16 16.66
C SER A 30 -6.65 5.24 16.16
N PHE A 31 -6.74 4.99 14.86
CA PHE A 31 -7.75 4.12 14.25
C PHE A 31 -7.46 2.62 14.43
N VAL A 32 -6.19 2.24 14.56
CA VAL A 32 -5.82 0.83 14.79
C VAL A 32 -6.08 0.45 16.25
N ASN A 33 -5.85 1.37 17.20
CA ASN A 33 -6.00 1.13 18.64
C ASN A 33 -7.39 1.48 19.20
N ASP A 34 -8.31 2.04 18.39
CA ASP A 34 -9.66 2.38 18.85
C ASP A 34 -10.48 1.11 19.21
N PRO A 35 -10.87 0.92 20.48
CA PRO A 35 -11.63 -0.25 20.92
C PRO A 35 -13.00 -0.38 20.25
N VAL A 36 -13.64 0.72 19.84
CA VAL A 36 -14.93 0.70 19.15
C VAL A 36 -14.77 0.15 17.73
N LEU A 37 -13.68 0.51 17.05
CA LEU A 37 -13.40 0.00 15.71
C LEU A 37 -12.98 -1.47 15.74
N ILE A 38 -12.19 -1.88 16.73
CA ILE A 38 -11.79 -3.28 16.91
C ILE A 38 -13.02 -4.16 17.13
N THR A 39 -13.93 -3.74 18.01
CA THR A 39 -15.15 -4.51 18.34
C THR A 39 -16.13 -4.58 17.17
N LYS A 40 -16.31 -3.50 16.40
CA LYS A 40 -17.22 -3.47 15.24
C LYS A 40 -16.68 -4.21 14.02
N SER A 41 -15.37 -4.21 13.82
CA SER A 41 -14.75 -4.80 12.62
C SER A 41 -14.63 -6.33 12.68
N GLY A 42 -14.83 -6.95 13.85
CA GLY A 42 -14.65 -8.40 14.01
C GLY A 42 -13.23 -8.88 13.66
N ARG A 43 -12.24 -7.99 13.73
CA ARG A 43 -10.84 -8.28 13.33
C ARG A 43 -10.29 -9.45 14.14
N SER A 44 -9.79 -10.46 13.44
CA SER A 44 -9.00 -11.54 14.05
C SER A 44 -7.50 -11.21 14.12
N GLN A 45 -7.03 -10.26 13.30
CA GLN A 45 -5.63 -9.84 13.28
C GLN A 45 -5.31 -8.90 14.43
N SER A 46 -4.16 -9.17 15.07
CA SER A 46 -3.60 -8.31 16.11
C SER A 46 -3.27 -6.92 15.58
N THR A 47 -3.58 -5.89 16.36
CA THR A 47 -3.18 -4.48 16.15
C THR A 47 -1.69 -4.36 15.82
N THR A 48 -0.84 -5.16 16.49
CA THR A 48 0.61 -5.18 16.27
C THR A 48 0.98 -5.65 14.87
N THR A 49 0.24 -6.61 14.30
CA THR A 49 0.47 -7.12 12.94
C THR A 49 0.15 -6.05 11.89
N ILE A 50 -0.95 -5.32 12.07
CA ILE A 50 -1.33 -4.22 11.17
C ILE A 50 -0.25 -3.14 11.17
N MET A 51 0.25 -2.79 12.36
CA MET A 51 1.29 -1.78 12.51
C MET A 51 2.61 -2.22 11.87
N ASN A 52 3.03 -3.48 12.10
CA ASN A 52 4.25 -4.02 11.51
C ASN A 52 4.17 -4.04 9.97
N ASN A 53 3.03 -4.43 9.41
CA ASN A 53 2.81 -4.43 7.96
C ASN A 53 2.86 -3.00 7.37
N LEU A 54 2.29 -2.01 8.07
CA LEU A 54 2.36 -0.60 7.63
C LEU A 54 3.78 -0.06 7.69
N ASN A 55 4.51 -0.37 8.76
CA ASN A 55 5.92 -0.03 8.90
C ASN A 55 6.75 -0.64 7.77
N GLU A 56 6.55 -1.93 7.48
CA GLU A 56 7.29 -2.65 6.44
C GLU A 56 7.04 -2.06 5.04
N ARG A 57 5.78 -1.71 4.73
CA ARG A 57 5.38 -1.15 3.42
C ARG A 57 6.05 0.20 3.09
N LEU A 58 6.39 0.99 4.10
CA LEU A 58 7.01 2.32 3.94
C LEU A 58 8.49 2.35 4.35
N SER A 59 9.05 1.23 4.79
CA SER A 59 10.44 1.15 5.23
C SER A 59 11.39 0.87 4.06
N ASN A 60 12.62 1.39 4.16
CA ASN A 60 13.72 1.11 3.23
C ASN A 60 13.48 1.56 1.78
N LEU A 61 12.64 2.58 1.56
CA LEU A 61 12.35 3.16 0.25
C LEU A 61 13.16 4.44 -0.05
N ASP A 62 14.13 4.78 0.80
CA ASP A 62 14.97 5.98 0.63
C ASP A 62 16.01 5.85 -0.49
N GLU A 63 16.30 4.62 -0.92
CA GLU A 63 17.20 4.34 -2.04
C GLU A 63 16.43 4.33 -3.36
N ASP A 64 16.87 5.15 -4.33
CA ASP A 64 16.20 5.34 -5.62
C ASP A 64 15.96 4.02 -6.39
N TYR A 65 16.92 3.09 -6.33
CA TYR A 65 16.81 1.77 -6.96
C TYR A 65 15.72 0.91 -6.31
N LYS A 66 15.64 0.88 -4.97
CA LYS A 66 14.62 0.13 -4.24
C LYS A 66 13.23 0.71 -4.49
N LEU A 67 13.13 2.03 -4.58
CA LEU A 67 11.89 2.72 -4.89
C LEU A 67 11.39 2.38 -6.30
N GLU A 68 12.26 2.42 -7.31
CA GLU A 68 11.94 2.02 -8.68
C GLU A 68 11.49 0.56 -8.77
N GLN A 69 12.23 -0.34 -8.13
CA GLN A 69 11.86 -1.76 -8.07
C GLN A 69 10.49 -1.93 -7.43
N LYS A 70 10.23 -1.24 -6.31
CA LYS A 70 8.94 -1.34 -5.62
C LYS A 70 7.78 -0.84 -6.46
N VAL A 71 8.00 0.25 -7.20
CA VAL A 71 7.02 0.79 -8.14
C VAL A 71 6.71 -0.24 -9.23
N ASP A 72 7.73 -0.86 -9.81
CA ASP A 72 7.54 -1.88 -10.85
C ASP A 72 6.84 -3.13 -10.32
N GLU A 73 7.19 -3.60 -9.12
CA GLU A 73 6.50 -4.71 -8.45
C GLU A 73 5.00 -4.43 -8.29
N LEU A 74 4.64 -3.26 -7.78
CA LEU A 74 3.24 -2.87 -7.55
C LEU A 74 2.46 -2.71 -8.86
N ILE A 75 3.08 -2.16 -9.90
CA ILE A 75 2.46 -2.06 -11.23
C ILE A 75 2.23 -3.46 -11.79
N ASN A 76 3.25 -4.33 -11.75
CA ASN A 76 3.15 -5.69 -12.28
C ASN A 76 2.12 -6.53 -11.53
N GLU A 77 2.02 -6.38 -10.21
CA GLU A 77 1.00 -7.04 -9.39
C GLU A 77 -0.41 -6.59 -9.80
N ALA A 78 -0.61 -5.29 -9.99
CA ALA A 78 -1.90 -4.72 -10.37
C ALA A 78 -2.31 -5.02 -11.82
N THR A 79 -1.35 -5.24 -12.72
CA THR A 79 -1.61 -5.56 -14.14
C THR A 79 -1.48 -7.05 -14.46
N SER A 80 -1.29 -7.91 -13.46
CA SER A 80 -1.14 -9.35 -13.69
C SER A 80 -2.48 -9.96 -14.10
N ASP A 81 -2.55 -10.57 -15.28
CA ASP A 81 -3.75 -11.27 -15.76
C ASP A 81 -4.27 -12.32 -14.77
N LYS A 82 -3.35 -13.00 -14.06
CA LYS A 82 -3.70 -13.95 -13.01
C LYS A 82 -4.47 -13.25 -11.89
N ASN A 83 -3.89 -12.20 -11.31
CA ASN A 83 -4.51 -11.46 -10.21
C ASN A 83 -5.84 -10.83 -10.66
N LEU A 84 -5.88 -10.27 -11.86
CA LEU A 84 -7.08 -9.68 -12.46
C LEU A 84 -8.19 -10.74 -12.67
N SER A 85 -7.84 -11.95 -13.09
CA SER A 85 -8.80 -13.05 -13.31
C SER A 85 -9.36 -13.65 -12.01
N GLU A 86 -8.62 -13.55 -10.91
CA GLU A 86 -9.02 -14.05 -9.59
C GLU A 86 -9.92 -13.05 -8.83
N MET A 87 -10.07 -11.81 -9.32
CA MET A 87 -10.93 -10.83 -8.68
C MET A 87 -12.41 -11.13 -8.86
N PHE A 88 -13.21 -10.69 -7.89
CA PHE A 88 -14.66 -10.79 -7.95
C PHE A 88 -15.22 -10.10 -9.21
N ILE A 89 -16.18 -10.73 -9.90
CA ILE A 89 -16.72 -10.25 -11.19
C ILE A 89 -17.24 -8.80 -11.13
N GLY A 90 -17.79 -8.37 -10.00
CA GLY A 90 -18.28 -7.00 -9.80
C GLY A 90 -17.16 -5.95 -9.72
N TRP A 91 -15.90 -6.36 -9.60
CA TRP A 91 -14.75 -5.48 -9.73
C TRP A 91 -14.47 -5.08 -11.19
N ALA A 92 -15.01 -5.84 -12.15
CA ALA A 92 -14.89 -5.60 -13.58
C ALA A 92 -13.44 -5.48 -14.08
N SER A 93 -12.60 -6.46 -13.72
CA SER A 93 -11.17 -6.54 -14.07
C SER A 93 -10.87 -6.66 -15.57
N TYR A 94 -11.89 -6.90 -16.39
CA TYR A 94 -11.83 -7.04 -17.85
C TYR A 94 -11.99 -5.70 -18.60
N ILE A 95 -12.17 -4.59 -17.89
CA ILE A 95 -12.29 -3.23 -18.44
C ILE A 95 -10.91 -2.57 -18.51
#